data_AF-A0A3P7K8U7-F1
#
_entry.id   AF-A0A3P7K8U7-F1
#
_cell.length_a   1.000
_cell.length_b   1.000
_cell.length_c   1.000
_cell.angle_alpha   90.00
_cell.angle_beta   90.00
_cell.angle_gamma   90.00
#
_symmetry.space_group_name_H-M   'P 1'
#
loop_
_entity.id
_entity.type
_entity.pdbx_description
1 polymer ?
#
loop_
_entity_poly.entity_id
_entity_poly.type
_entity_poly.pdbx_seq_one_letter_code
_entity_poly.pdbx_strand_id
1 'polypeptide(L)'
;AICERPWDFDIVTRKAFTVIGIEDINSDARLVEPVSSSESNHTVAWCCRTNGMITGELKLEKSGFTPGEKMNASYRKKHLLSG
;
A
#
# COMPACT_ATOMS: atom_id res chain seq x y z
N ALA A 1 3.64 -24.68 -26.64
CA ALA A 1 2.82 -24.29 -27.81
C ALA A 1 2.73 -25.49 -28.74
N ILE A 2 1.59 -25.69 -29.39
CA ILE A 2 1.39 -26.78 -30.35
C ILE A 2 1.19 -26.12 -31.72
N CYS A 3 1.97 -26.54 -32.71
CA CYS A 3 1.78 -26.12 -34.10
C CYS A 3 1.19 -27.29 -34.86
N GLU A 4 -0.11 -27.23 -35.13
CA GLU A 4 -0.78 -28.27 -35.91
C GLU A 4 -0.41 -28.13 -37.38
N ARG A 5 0.11 -29.22 -37.96
CA ARG A 5 0.39 -29.36 -39.39
C ARG A 5 -0.17 -30.70 -39.84
N PRO A 6 -1.30 -30.74 -40.57
CA PRO A 6 -1.97 -31.99 -40.93
C PRO A 6 -1.14 -33.01 -41.72
N TRP A 7 -0.02 -32.56 -42.31
CA TRP A 7 0.90 -33.35 -43.12
C TRP A 7 2.21 -33.71 -42.40
N ASP A 8 2.37 -33.34 -41.13
CA ASP A 8 3.60 -33.48 -40.37
C ASP A 8 3.30 -33.93 -38.94
N PHE A 9 4.28 -34.50 -38.25
CA PHE A 9 4.06 -35.02 -36.90
C PHE A 9 3.99 -33.89 -35.87
N ASP A 10 3.25 -34.11 -34.78
CA ASP A 10 3.06 -33.09 -33.74
C ASP A 10 4.38 -32.75 -33.03
N ILE A 11 4.86 -31.52 -33.24
CA ILE A 11 6.05 -31.00 -32.57
C ILE A 11 5.61 -30.39 -31.23
N VAL A 12 5.94 -31.07 -30.13
CA VAL A 12 5.68 -30.58 -28.77
C VAL A 12 6.90 -29.82 -28.24
N THR A 13 6.72 -28.55 -27.89
CA THR A 13 7.76 -27.76 -27.20
C THR A 13 7.42 -27.58 -25.71
N ARG A 14 8.41 -27.78 -24.84
CA ARG A 14 8.33 -27.54 -23.40
C ARG A 14 9.17 -26.31 -23.05
N LYS A 15 8.57 -25.36 -22.34
CA LYS A 15 9.25 -24.16 -21.85
C LYS A 15 9.12 -24.09 -20.34
N ALA A 16 10.24 -23.90 -19.66
CA ALA A 16 10.24 -23.66 -18.22
C ALA A 16 9.58 -22.33 -17.92
N PHE A 17 8.84 -22.28 -16.81
CA PHE A 17 8.27 -21.06 -16.24
C PHE A 17 8.46 -21.09 -14.72
N THR A 18 8.50 -19.91 -14.13
CA THR A 18 8.60 -19.77 -12.68
C THR A 18 7.21 -19.55 -12.12
N VAL A 19 6.86 -20.29 -11.07
CA VAL A 19 5.69 -20.02 -10.24
C VAL A 19 6.17 -19.27 -9.00
N ILE A 20 5.60 -18.09 -8.76
CA ILE A 20 5.81 -17.39 -7.49
C ILE A 20 4.96 -18.12 -6.44
N GLY A 21 5.61 -18.55 -5.36
CA GLY A 21 4.97 -19.31 -4.28
C GLY A 21 3.91 -18.50 -3.54
N ILE A 22 3.11 -19.18 -2.72
CA ILE A 22 2.15 -18.53 -1.81
C ILE A 22 2.97 -17.80 -0.73
N GLU A 23 2.75 -16.49 -0.61
CA GLU A 23 3.40 -15.66 0.40
C GLU A 23 2.49 -15.58 1.64
N ASP A 24 2.97 -16.07 2.78
CA ASP A 24 2.27 -15.92 4.06
C ASP A 24 2.60 -14.54 4.65
N ILE A 25 1.62 -13.65 4.66
CA ILE A 25 1.74 -12.30 5.22
C ILE A 25 2.23 -12.33 6.68
N ASN A 26 1.88 -13.37 7.45
CA ASN A 26 2.29 -13.48 8.85
C ASN A 26 3.79 -13.81 9.00
N SER A 27 4.45 -14.23 7.93
CA SER A 27 5.89 -14.49 7.92
C SER A 27 6.74 -13.22 7.79
N ASP A 28 6.15 -12.11 7.33
CA ASP A 28 6.82 -10.82 7.27
C ASP A 28 6.40 -9.94 8.46
N ALA A 29 7.31 -9.80 9.43
CA ALA A 29 7.09 -9.00 10.62
C ALA A 29 6.68 -7.54 10.31
N ARG A 30 7.15 -6.98 9.18
CA ARG A 30 6.81 -5.60 8.77
C ARG A 30 5.32 -5.44 8.46
N LEU A 31 4.66 -6.53 8.08
CA LEU A 31 3.25 -6.54 7.72
C LEU A 31 2.32 -6.62 8.93
N VAL A 32 2.82 -7.10 10.08
CA VAL A 32 2.05 -7.22 11.33
C VAL A 32 2.31 -6.11 12.33
N GLU A 33 3.31 -5.27 12.10
CA GLU A 33 3.62 -4.11 12.96
C GLU A 33 2.70 -2.90 12.68
N PRO A 34 2.32 -2.13 13.73
CA PRO A 34 1.55 -0.90 13.56
C PRO A 34 2.27 0.12 12.69
N VAL A 35 1.50 0.79 11.82
CA VAL A 35 2.02 1.84 10.93
C VAL A 35 1.33 3.17 11.18
N SER A 36 2.10 4.25 11.17
CA SER A 36 1.58 5.61 11.29
C SER A 36 2.18 6.54 10.25
N SER A 37 1.36 7.45 9.73
CA SER A 37 1.80 8.52 8.83
C SER A 37 1.26 9.86 9.33
N SER A 38 2.04 10.92 9.19
CA SER A 38 1.61 12.27 9.53
C SER A 38 2.02 13.25 8.45
N GLU A 39 1.10 14.14 8.08
CA GLU A 39 1.31 15.17 7.07
C GLU A 39 0.89 16.53 7.62
N SER A 40 1.63 17.59 7.26
CA SER A 40 1.32 18.95 7.69
C SER A 40 1.29 19.91 6.53
N ASN A 41 0.23 20.72 6.45
CA ASN A 41 0.11 21.76 5.45
C ASN A 41 0.23 23.15 6.10
N HIS A 42 1.12 23.97 5.56
CA HIS A 42 1.25 25.38 5.88
C HIS A 42 0.31 26.17 4.98
N THR A 43 -0.81 26.64 5.52
CA THR A 43 -1.63 27.62 4.79
C THR A 43 -0.86 28.94 4.68
N VAL A 44 -0.53 29.33 3.45
CA VAL A 44 0.12 30.60 3.11
C VAL A 44 -0.72 31.77 3.61
N ALA A 45 -0.04 32.69 4.31
CA ALA A 45 -0.63 33.88 4.91
C ALA A 45 -1.32 34.76 3.86
N TRP A 46 -2.59 35.09 4.08
CA TRP A 46 -3.22 36.26 3.48
C TRP A 46 -2.98 37.44 4.42
N CYS A 47 -2.48 38.56 3.89
CA CYS A 47 -2.04 39.76 4.61
C CYS A 47 -2.74 39.99 5.97
N CYS A 48 -1.92 40.02 7.03
CA CYS A 48 -2.22 40.50 8.38
C CYS A 48 -2.96 39.56 9.38
N ARG A 49 -3.01 38.24 9.17
CA ARG A 49 -3.38 37.29 10.26
C ARG A 49 -2.48 36.07 10.32
N THR A 50 -2.40 35.51 11.53
CA THR A 50 -1.48 34.47 12.02
C THR A 50 -1.36 33.25 11.10
N ASN A 51 -0.12 32.79 10.94
CA ASN A 51 0.15 31.52 10.26
C ASN A 51 -0.51 30.37 11.05
N GLY A 52 -1.19 29.48 10.35
CA GLY A 52 -1.75 28.27 10.92
C GLY A 52 -1.08 27.05 10.32
N MET A 53 -0.81 26.04 11.14
CA MET A 53 -0.39 24.72 10.68
C MET A 53 -1.48 23.70 10.98
N ILE A 54 -1.91 22.98 9.94
CA ILE A 54 -2.82 21.85 10.08
C ILE A 54 -2.00 20.58 9.91
N THR A 55 -1.96 19.74 10.94
CA THR A 55 -1.30 18.43 10.90
C THR A 55 -2.36 17.33 11.01
N GLY A 56 -2.36 16.40 10.06
CA GLY A 56 -3.12 15.16 10.11
C GLY A 56 -2.19 13.99 10.45
N GLU A 57 -2.63 13.10 11.34
CA GLU A 57 -1.92 11.87 11.73
C GLU A 57 -2.88 10.68 11.55
N LEU A 58 -2.46 9.65 10.82
CA LEU A 58 -3.20 8.41 10.56
C LEU A 58 -2.43 7.25 11.19
N LYS A 59 -3.12 6.32 11.85
CA LYS A 59 -2.52 5.08 12.37
C LYS A 59 -3.38 3.86 12.03
N LEU A 60 -2.69 2.78 11.70
CA LEU A 60 -3.22 1.45 11.48
C LEU A 60 -2.50 0.47 12.42
N GLU A 61 -3.20 -0.56 12.85
CA GLU A 61 -2.66 -1.60 13.76
C GLU A 61 -1.67 -2.54 13.07
N LYS A 62 -1.76 -2.65 11.74
CA LYS A 62 -0.86 -3.44 10.88
C LYS A 62 -0.84 -2.87 9.47
N SER A 63 0.14 -3.25 8.66
CA SER A 63 0.26 -2.79 7.27
C SER A 63 -0.18 -3.85 6.24
N GLY A 64 -0.18 -5.14 6.59
CA GLY A 64 -0.63 -6.24 5.74
C GLY A 64 -2.07 -6.67 6.04
N PHE A 65 -2.90 -6.73 5.01
CA PHE A 65 -4.29 -7.17 5.09
C PHE A 65 -4.60 -8.21 4.02
N THR A 66 -5.47 -9.16 4.36
CA THR A 66 -5.94 -10.19 3.42
C THR A 66 -7.18 -9.72 2.65
N PRO A 67 -7.43 -10.24 1.44
CA PRO A 67 -8.65 -9.92 0.69
C PRO A 67 -9.92 -10.18 1.51
N GLY A 68 -10.77 -9.17 1.67
CA GLY A 68 -12.02 -9.24 2.44
C GLY A 68 -11.89 -8.81 3.91
N GLU A 69 -10.68 -8.59 4.41
CA GLU A 69 -10.45 -8.06 5.75
C GLU A 69 -10.81 -6.57 5.87
N LYS A 70 -11.38 -6.16 7.01
CA LYS A 70 -11.71 -4.74 7.28
C LYS A 70 -10.49 -4.02 7.86
N MET A 71 -10.22 -2.83 7.33
CA MET A 71 -9.15 -1.96 7.83
C MET A 71 -9.72 -0.94 8.84
N ASN A 72 -9.22 -0.96 10.07
CA ASN A 72 -9.57 0.04 11.09
C ASN A 72 -8.47 1.11 11.17
N ALA A 73 -8.79 2.32 10.72
CA ALA A 73 -7.87 3.45 10.76
C ALA A 73 -8.26 4.45 11.85
N SER A 74 -7.29 4.84 12.67
CA SER A 74 -7.45 5.95 13.60
C SER A 74 -6.83 7.21 13.01
N TYR A 75 -7.55 8.34 13.09
CA TYR A 75 -7.06 9.62 12.59
C TYR A 75 -7.07 10.66 13.71
N ARG A 76 -6.10 11.57 13.68
CA ARG A 76 -5.98 12.70 14.61
C ARG A 76 -5.64 13.96 13.83
N LYS A 77 -6.43 15.00 14.01
CA LYS A 77 -6.19 16.34 13.45
C LYS A 77 -5.68 17.27 14.55
N LYS A 78 -4.57 17.97 14.30
CA LYS A 78 -4.04 19.02 15.17
C LYS A 78 -4.06 20.35 14.41
N HIS A 79 -4.59 21.40 15.04
CA HIS A 79 -4.43 22.78 14.57
C HIS A 79 -3.47 23.48 15.52
N LEU A 80 -2.35 23.96 14.99
CA LEU A 80 -1.49 24.91 15.68
C LEU A 80 -1.75 26.30 15.10
N LEU A 81 -2.32 27.18 15.93
CA LEU A 81 -2.34 28.61 15.67
C LEU A 81 -1.01 29.16 16.22
N SER A 82 -0.11 29.66 15.38
CA SER A 82 1.04 30.41 15.88
C SER A 82 0.55 31.80 16.27
N GLY A 83 0.57 32.12 17.58
CA GLY A 83 0.21 33.43 18.13
C GLY A 83 1.31 34.46 17.98
#